data_AF-A0A227J2J5-F1
#
_entry.id   AF-A0A227J2J5-F1
#
_cell.length_a   1.000
_cell.length_b   1.000
_cell.length_c   1.000
_cell.angle_alpha   90.00
_cell.angle_beta   90.00
_cell.angle_gamma   90.00
#
_symmetry.space_group_name_H-M   'P 1'
#
loop_
_entity.id
_entity.type
_entity.pdbx_description
1 polymer ?
#
loop_
_entity_poly.entity_id
_entity_poly.type
_entity_poly.pdbx_seq_one_letter_code
_entity_poly.pdbx_strand_id
1 'polypeptide(L)'
;MSYQDEKLVVAEKPVQEDVSFSGNLNDLVLIAGRKEDPDTLFFQRRLSIEGDTELGLEVKNLMDSVDLEQLPKAMQVALNQLADFVQKGVQEPAQQPGVA
;
A
#
# COMPACT_ATOMS: atom_id res chain seq x y z
N MET A 1 -10.53 -8.17 0.98
CA MET A 1 -9.93 -9.29 1.75
C MET A 1 -10.80 -9.49 2.98
N SER A 2 -10.99 -10.71 3.47
CA SER A 2 -11.68 -10.96 4.74
C SER A 2 -10.76 -11.71 5.71
N TYR A 3 -11.02 -11.59 7.01
CA TYR A 3 -10.30 -12.32 8.05
C TYR A 3 -11.24 -13.35 8.68
N GLN A 4 -10.96 -14.64 8.47
CA GLN A 4 -11.77 -15.77 8.94
C GLN A 4 -10.86 -16.89 9.42
N ASP A 5 -11.16 -17.49 10.59
CA ASP A 5 -10.37 -18.58 11.17
C ASP A 5 -8.85 -18.29 11.26
N GLU A 6 -8.50 -17.09 11.71
CA GLU A 6 -7.12 -16.57 11.78
C GLU A 6 -6.36 -16.52 10.44
N LYS A 7 -7.11 -16.49 9.33
CA LYS A 7 -6.54 -16.44 7.98
C LYS A 7 -7.08 -15.25 7.21
N LEU A 8 -6.17 -14.63 6.46
CA LEU A 8 -6.54 -13.69 5.40
C LEU A 8 -7.04 -14.49 4.20
N VAL A 9 -8.29 -14.24 3.82
CA VAL A 9 -8.95 -14.85 2.67
C VAL A 9 -9.09 -13.82 1.56
N VAL A 10 -8.70 -14.22 0.35
CA VAL A 10 -8.84 -13.40 -0.86
C VAL A 10 -10.07 -13.88 -1.61
N ALA A 11 -10.99 -12.96 -1.88
CA ALA A 11 -12.16 -13.23 -2.71
C ALA A 11 -11.83 -12.92 -4.18
N GLU A 12 -12.24 -13.80 -5.10
CA GLU A 12 -12.08 -13.59 -6.56
C GLU A 12 -13.06 -12.55 -7.13
N LYS A 13 -14.15 -12.27 -6.40
CA LYS A 13 -15.20 -11.33 -6.79
C LYS A 13 -15.37 -10.26 -5.73
N PRO A 14 -15.87 -9.07 -6.11
CA PRO A 14 -16.28 -8.06 -5.13
C PRO A 14 -17.27 -8.68 -4.14
N VAL A 15 -16.96 -8.54 -2.87
CA VAL A 15 -17.81 -8.90 -1.75
C VAL A 15 -18.04 -7.64 -0.95
N GLN A 16 -19.15 -7.58 -0.21
CA GLN A 16 -19.40 -6.44 0.66
C GLN A 16 -18.28 -6.31 1.70
N GLU A 17 -17.66 -5.15 1.73
CA GLU A 17 -16.60 -4.78 2.66
C GLU A 17 -17.10 -3.82 3.75
N ASP A 18 -16.62 -4.02 4.98
CA ASP A 18 -16.86 -3.07 6.09
C ASP A 18 -15.92 -1.86 6.00
N VAL A 19 -14.74 -2.07 5.41
CA VAL A 19 -13.74 -1.03 5.12
C VAL A 19 -12.96 -1.37 3.84
N SER A 20 -12.67 -0.34 3.05
CA SER A 20 -11.92 -0.41 1.80
C SER A 20 -10.69 0.49 1.85
N PHE A 21 -9.54 -0.07 1.47
CA PHE A 21 -8.29 0.65 1.25
C PHE A 21 -7.96 0.59 -0.24
N SER A 22 -7.97 1.74 -0.90
CA SER A 22 -7.83 1.82 -2.35
C SER A 22 -6.78 2.86 -2.73
N GLY A 23 -5.88 2.51 -3.63
CA GLY A 23 -4.84 3.39 -4.15
C GLY A 23 -4.31 2.84 -5.46
N ASN A 24 -3.46 3.61 -6.15
CA ASN A 24 -2.78 3.05 -7.31
C ASN A 24 -1.76 1.98 -6.87
N LEU A 25 -1.36 1.10 -7.78
CA LEU A 25 -0.41 0.04 -7.47
C LEU A 25 0.93 0.57 -6.94
N ASN A 26 1.43 1.68 -7.50
CA ASN A 26 2.69 2.28 -7.10
C ASN A 26 2.66 2.73 -5.63
N ASP A 27 1.58 3.35 -5.19
CA ASP A 27 1.36 3.82 -3.83
C ASP A 27 1.29 2.64 -2.85
N LEU A 28 0.57 1.58 -3.22
CA LEU A 28 0.51 0.34 -2.42
C LEU A 28 1.88 -0.35 -2.30
N VAL A 29 2.69 -0.32 -3.37
CA VAL A 29 4.07 -0.84 -3.35
C VAL A 29 4.97 0.01 -2.46
N LEU A 30 4.81 1.34 -2.46
CA LEU A 30 5.56 2.24 -1.58
C LEU A 30 5.24 1.99 -0.10
N ILE A 31 3.96 1.76 0.24
CA ILE A 31 3.56 1.36 1.59
C ILE A 31 4.17 0.02 1.96
N ALA A 32 4.01 -1.00 1.11
CA ALA A 32 4.51 -2.34 1.37
C ALA A 32 6.05 -2.38 1.52
N GLY A 33 6.78 -1.55 0.76
CA GLY A 33 8.22 -1.40 0.88
C GLY A 33 8.70 -0.42 1.97
N ARG A 34 7.78 0.09 2.81
CA ARG A 34 8.03 1.11 3.84
C ARG A 34 8.77 2.36 3.32
N LYS A 35 8.51 2.76 2.07
CA LYS A 35 9.07 3.97 1.44
C LYS A 35 8.20 5.20 1.69
N GLU A 36 6.90 5.00 1.87
CA GLU A 36 5.92 6.02 2.23
C GLU A 36 4.98 5.44 3.29
N ASP A 37 4.47 6.31 4.15
CA ASP A 37 3.50 5.94 5.18
C ASP A 37 2.06 6.06 4.65
N PRO A 38 1.13 5.15 5.02
CA PRO A 38 -0.27 5.22 4.60
C PRO A 38 -0.97 6.54 4.97
N ASP A 39 -0.64 7.18 6.10
CA ASP A 39 -1.20 8.50 6.46
C ASP A 39 -0.76 9.56 5.46
N THR A 40 0.51 9.55 5.08
CA THR A 40 1.06 10.51 4.13
C THR A 40 0.33 10.42 2.79
N LEU A 41 0.11 9.19 2.31
CA LEU A 41 -0.62 8.96 1.06
C LEU A 41 -2.10 9.28 1.18
N PHE A 42 -2.72 9.05 2.35
CA PHE A 42 -4.10 9.45 2.62
C PHE A 42 -4.27 10.97 2.58
N PHE A 43 -3.41 11.73 3.27
CA PHE A 43 -3.42 13.19 3.24
C PHE A 43 -3.14 13.77 1.84
N GLN A 44 -2.35 13.05 1.03
CA GLN A 44 -2.10 13.39 -0.38
C GLN A 44 -3.23 12.95 -1.33
N ARG A 45 -4.30 12.33 -0.84
CA ARG A 45 -5.40 11.74 -1.64
C ARG A 45 -4.94 10.68 -2.64
N ARG A 46 -3.82 10.03 -2.35
CA ARG A 46 -3.25 8.90 -3.10
C ARG A 46 -3.73 7.56 -2.57
N LEU A 47 -4.11 7.53 -1.29
CA LEU A 47 -4.80 6.42 -0.64
C LEU A 47 -6.21 6.90 -0.22
N SER A 48 -7.24 6.17 -0.62
CA SER A 48 -8.62 6.32 -0.13
C SER A 48 -8.91 5.24 0.90
N ILE A 49 -9.52 5.64 2.00
CA ILE A 49 -10.00 4.74 3.05
C ILE A 49 -11.47 5.05 3.25
N GLU A 50 -12.34 4.08 2.97
CA GLU A 50 -13.80 4.25 2.99
C GLU A 50 -14.45 3.14 3.82
N GLY A 51 -15.50 3.45 4.56
CA GLY A 51 -16.21 2.49 5.43
C GLY A 51 -16.11 2.86 6.90
N ASP A 52 -16.00 1.85 7.76
CA ASP A 52 -15.89 2.03 9.21
C ASP A 52 -14.50 2.57 9.62
N THR A 53 -14.49 3.71 10.30
CA THR A 53 -13.27 4.39 10.73
C THR A 53 -12.49 3.62 11.79
N GLU A 54 -13.18 2.95 12.72
CA GLU A 54 -12.55 2.17 13.79
C GLU A 54 -11.83 0.94 13.19
N LEU A 55 -12.51 0.22 12.30
CA LEU A 55 -11.89 -0.87 11.54
C LEU A 55 -10.77 -0.38 10.63
N GLY A 56 -10.93 0.78 10.01
CA GLY A 56 -9.87 1.42 9.23
C GLY A 56 -8.60 1.66 10.06
N LEU A 57 -8.75 2.16 11.28
CA LEU A 57 -7.61 2.36 12.17
C LEU A 57 -6.94 1.03 12.58
N GLU A 58 -7.73 0.00 12.86
CA GLU A 58 -7.21 -1.34 13.17
C GLU A 58 -6.43 -1.96 12.01
N VAL A 59 -6.98 -1.89 10.79
CA VAL A 59 -6.31 -2.41 9.58
C VAL A 59 -5.02 -1.65 9.32
N LYS A 60 -4.99 -0.33 9.52
CA LYS A 60 -3.76 0.46 9.40
C LYS A 60 -2.71 0.00 10.42
N ASN A 61 -3.08 -0.12 11.69
CA ASN A 61 -2.16 -0.60 12.72
C ASN A 61 -1.63 -2.01 12.40
N LEU A 62 -2.48 -2.87 11.82
CA LEU A 62 -2.05 -4.19 11.33
C LEU A 62 -0.99 -4.03 10.24
N MET A 63 -1.23 -3.21 9.21
CA MET A 63 -0.26 -2.94 8.13
C MET A 63 1.09 -2.45 8.67
N ASP A 64 1.08 -1.55 9.65
CA ASP A 64 2.29 -1.02 10.28
C ASP A 64 3.03 -2.10 11.11
N SER A 65 2.30 -3.02 11.72
CA SER A 65 2.84 -4.10 12.54
C SER A 65 3.38 -5.30 11.75
N VAL A 66 3.08 -5.40 10.45
CA VAL A 66 3.56 -6.50 9.60
C VAL A 66 5.09 -6.51 9.58
N ASP A 67 5.67 -7.59 10.08
CA ASP A 67 7.12 -7.79 10.12
C ASP A 67 7.62 -8.36 8.78
N LEU A 68 8.08 -7.46 7.90
CA LEU A 68 8.65 -7.82 6.60
C LEU A 68 9.94 -8.64 6.72
N GLU A 69 10.64 -8.59 7.86
CA GLU A 69 11.87 -9.36 8.07
C GLU A 69 11.59 -10.87 8.17
N GLN A 70 10.35 -11.26 8.47
CA GLN A 70 9.91 -12.65 8.50
C GLN A 70 9.57 -13.21 7.11
N LEU A 71 9.48 -12.35 6.09
CA LEU A 71 9.27 -12.82 4.72
C LEU A 71 10.51 -13.57 4.21
N PRO A 72 10.38 -14.52 3.27
CA PRO A 72 11.52 -15.13 2.62
C PRO A 72 12.45 -14.07 2.02
N LYS A 73 13.78 -14.22 2.17
CA LYS A 73 14.77 -13.22 1.69
C LYS A 73 14.56 -12.79 0.24
N ALA A 74 14.21 -13.72 -0.65
CA ALA A 74 13.91 -13.42 -2.04
C ALA A 74 12.73 -12.43 -2.19
N MET A 75 11.70 -12.57 -1.36
CA MET A 75 10.54 -11.69 -1.34
C MET A 75 10.88 -10.31 -0.77
N GLN A 76 11.69 -10.26 0.30
CA GLN A 76 12.19 -8.99 0.86
C GLN A 76 12.99 -8.21 -0.20
N VAL A 77 13.90 -8.88 -0.90
CA VAL A 77 14.71 -8.27 -1.96
C VAL A 77 13.83 -7.78 -3.11
N ALA A 78 12.89 -8.62 -3.58
CA ALA A 78 11.98 -8.23 -4.66
C ALA A 78 11.12 -7.02 -4.28
N LEU A 79 10.55 -7.01 -3.07
CA LEU A 79 9.72 -5.91 -2.58
C LEU A 79 10.52 -4.61 -2.47
N ASN A 80 11.73 -4.66 -1.91
CA ASN A 80 12.60 -3.50 -1.79
C ASN A 80 13.01 -2.95 -3.16
N GLN A 81 13.36 -3.81 -4.11
CA GLN A 81 13.72 -3.39 -5.48
C GLN A 81 12.55 -2.72 -6.20
N LEU A 82 11.34 -3.29 -6.08
CA LEU A 82 10.14 -2.69 -6.67
C LEU A 82 9.83 -1.34 -6.03
N ALA A 83 9.91 -1.25 -4.71
CA ALA A 83 9.65 0.00 -3.99
C ALA A 83 10.69 1.08 -4.33
N ASP A 84 11.98 0.74 -4.43
CA ASP A 84 13.03 1.66 -4.87
C ASP A 84 12.82 2.13 -6.32
N PHE A 85 12.41 1.22 -7.21
CA PHE A 85 12.11 1.55 -8.59
C PHE A 85 10.94 2.52 -8.69
N VAL A 86 9.83 2.22 -8.00
CA VAL A 86 8.63 3.08 -7.98
C VAL A 86 8.97 4.43 -7.35
N GLN A 87 9.68 4.47 -6.23
CA GLN A 87 10.05 5.72 -5.57
C GLN A 87 10.85 6.62 -6.50
N LYS A 88 11.85 6.08 -7.21
CA LYS A 88 12.66 6.84 -8.16
C LYS A 88 11.85 7.30 -9.38
N GLY A 89 11.01 6.43 -9.93
CA GLY A 89 10.17 6.76 -11.09
C GLY A 89 9.04 7.75 -10.78
N VAL A 90 8.52 7.77 -9.55
CA VAL A 90 7.55 8.77 -9.08
C VAL A 90 8.24 10.10 -8.74
N GLN A 91 9.51 10.07 -8.31
CA GLN A 91 10.31 11.27 -8.00
C GLN A 91 11.01 11.89 -9.22
N GLU A 92 11.10 11.20 -10.36
CA GLU A 92 11.54 11.82 -11.60
C GLU A 92 10.58 12.96 -11.96
N PRO A 93 11.01 14.23 -11.91
CA PRO A 93 10.15 15.31 -12.33
C PRO A 93 9.83 15.08 -13.79
N ALA A 94 8.57 15.27 -14.15
CA ALA A 94 8.21 15.63 -15.51
C ALA A 94 9.06 16.85 -15.90
N GLN A 95 10.22 16.61 -16.52
CA GLN A 95 10.91 17.62 -17.30
C GLN A 95 9.94 17.95 -18.42
N GLN A 96 9.09 18.95 -18.19
CA GLN A 96 8.48 19.69 -19.27
C GLN A 96 9.63 20.15 -20.16
N PRO A 97 9.70 19.72 -21.43
CA PRO A 97 10.57 20.39 -22.37
C PRO A 97 9.94 21.76 -22.56
N GLY A 98 10.43 22.74 -21.80
CA GLY A 98 10.35 24.12 -22.22
C GLY A 98 11.08 24.20 -23.55
N VAL A 99 10.34 24.30 -24.64
CA VAL A 99 10.85 24.72 -25.94
C VAL A 99 9.94 25.80 -26.49
N ALA A 100 10.44 27.03 -26.33
CA ALA A 100 10.28 28.24 -27.15
C ALA A 100 8.88 28.67 -27.60
#